data_AF-A0A848UFD8-F1
#
_entry.id   AF-A0A848UFD8-F1
#
_cell.length_a   1.000
_cell.length_b   1.000
_cell.length_c   1.000
_cell.angle_alpha   90.00
_cell.angle_beta   90.00
_cell.angle_gamma   90.00
#
_symmetry.space_group_name_H-M   'P 1'
#
loop_
_entity.id
_entity.type
_entity.pdbx_description
1 polymer ?
#
loop_
_entity_poly.entity_id
_entity_poly.type
_entity_poly.pdbx_seq_one_letter_code
_entity_poly.pdbx_strand_id
1 'polypeptide(L)'
;MSAPALPDGLVVVVKRDCETCQTVVPVLRQLAAGPGLTVYTQDDPSFPAEPAATFDEDLAVSWHHEIETVPTLLRVVDGVETERIVGWLRTEWEQFTGVDGLGDGLPAMRPGCGSMSVDPDRADELAVRHGGSVLRSRRIEVADAEDEIEMMFTRGWSDGLPVVPPTEARVLAMLGGTTRPPDAVVATVPPDLVECTVEKVAIAAVMAGCRPEYLPWVLTAVEAACNDEFNMHGLLATTMPVGPVV
;
A
#
# COMPACT_ATOMS: atom_id res chain seq x y z
N MET A 1 0.39 0.85 12.25
CA MET A 1 -0.21 0.46 13.55
C MET A 1 -0.01 -1.05 13.73
N SER A 2 -0.27 -1.63 14.91
CA SER A 2 -0.26 -3.10 15.04
C SER A 2 -1.48 -3.68 14.33
N ALA A 3 -1.33 -4.85 13.70
CA ALA A 3 -2.43 -5.51 12.99
C ALA A 3 -3.63 -5.73 13.93
N PRO A 4 -4.87 -5.38 13.53
CA PRO A 4 -6.06 -5.70 14.30
C PRO A 4 -6.14 -7.21 14.55
N ALA A 5 -6.38 -7.63 15.79
CA ALA A 5 -6.53 -9.05 16.11
C ALA A 5 -7.81 -9.61 15.46
N LEU A 6 -7.70 -10.75 14.79
CA LEU A 6 -8.87 -11.48 14.31
C LEU A 6 -9.47 -12.33 15.44
N PRO A 7 -10.80 -12.44 15.53
CA PRO A 7 -11.44 -13.37 16.46
C PRO A 7 -11.26 -14.81 16.00
N ASP A 8 -11.17 -15.74 16.95
CA ASP A 8 -11.12 -17.17 16.67
C ASP A 8 -12.39 -17.68 15.95
N GLY A 9 -12.19 -18.68 15.09
CA GLY A 9 -13.26 -19.29 14.31
C GLY A 9 -13.15 -18.96 12.82
N LEU A 10 -14.30 -18.78 12.19
CA LEU A 10 -14.43 -18.38 10.80
C LEU A 10 -14.54 -16.86 10.70
N VAL A 11 -13.70 -16.25 9.88
CA VAL A 11 -13.77 -14.82 9.57
C VAL A 11 -13.96 -14.65 8.09
N VAL A 12 -15.00 -13.93 7.67
CA VAL A 12 -15.22 -13.63 6.25
C VAL A 12 -15.14 -12.13 6.02
N VAL A 13 -14.43 -11.73 4.97
CA VAL A 13 -14.36 -10.34 4.50
C VAL A 13 -15.11 -10.23 3.18
N VAL A 14 -16.07 -9.32 3.12
CA VAL A 14 -16.96 -9.11 1.99
C VAL A 14 -17.06 -7.63 1.60
N LYS A 15 -17.68 -7.36 0.45
CA LYS A 15 -18.09 -6.00 0.05
C LYS A 15 -19.38 -6.05 -0.77
N ARG A 16 -20.23 -5.05 -0.63
CA ARG A 16 -21.54 -4.95 -1.28
C ARG A 16 -21.43 -4.89 -2.80
N ASP A 17 -20.46 -4.14 -3.33
CA ASP A 17 -20.27 -3.96 -4.78
C ASP A 17 -19.79 -5.24 -5.48
N CYS A 18 -19.52 -6.31 -4.73
CA CYS A 18 -19.15 -7.61 -5.28
C CYS A 18 -20.38 -8.53 -5.44
N GLU A 19 -20.73 -8.84 -6.68
CA GLU A 19 -21.82 -9.75 -7.02
C GLU A 19 -21.68 -11.14 -6.34
N THR A 20 -20.46 -11.66 -6.21
CA THR A 20 -20.20 -12.92 -5.49
C THR A 20 -20.47 -12.78 -4.00
N CYS A 21 -20.11 -11.66 -3.37
CA CYS A 21 -20.44 -11.40 -1.97
C CYS A 21 -21.95 -11.34 -1.76
N GLN A 22 -22.69 -10.67 -2.66
CA GLN A 22 -24.15 -10.65 -2.63
C GLN A 22 -24.75 -12.04 -2.79
N THR A 23 -24.16 -12.88 -3.65
CA THR A 23 -24.60 -14.26 -3.89
C THR A 23 -24.47 -15.13 -2.64
N VAL A 24 -23.38 -14.99 -1.88
CA VAL A 24 -23.11 -15.83 -0.71
C VAL A 24 -23.80 -15.36 0.57
N VAL A 25 -24.55 -14.25 0.57
CA VAL A 25 -25.28 -13.78 1.77
C VAL A 25 -26.14 -14.87 2.43
N PRO A 26 -26.93 -15.70 1.70
CA PRO A 26 -27.65 -16.82 2.32
C PRO A 26 -26.73 -17.85 2.99
N VAL A 27 -25.54 -18.08 2.42
CA VAL A 27 -24.52 -18.98 2.98
C VAL A 27 -23.96 -18.40 4.29
N LEU A 28 -23.69 -17.10 4.33
CA LEU A 28 -23.24 -16.43 5.55
C LEU A 28 -24.27 -16.55 6.68
N ARG A 29 -25.57 -16.50 6.35
CA ARG A 29 -26.64 -16.76 7.34
C ARG A 29 -26.68 -18.20 7.82
N GLN A 30 -26.46 -19.17 6.93
CA GLN A 30 -26.36 -20.59 7.31
C GLN A 30 -25.19 -20.82 8.27
N LEU A 31 -24.02 -20.24 7.97
CA LEU A 31 -22.82 -20.36 8.79
C LEU A 31 -22.95 -19.61 10.13
N ALA A 32 -23.61 -18.44 10.14
CA ALA A 32 -23.88 -17.69 11.37
C ALA A 32 -24.83 -18.39 12.35
N ALA A 33 -25.59 -19.40 11.90
CA ALA A 33 -26.40 -20.23 12.78
C ALA A 33 -25.54 -21.23 13.59
N GLY A 34 -24.32 -21.51 13.13
CA GLY A 34 -23.30 -22.25 13.87
C GLY A 34 -22.43 -21.32 14.74
N PRO A 35 -21.57 -21.88 15.61
CA PRO A 35 -20.65 -21.07 16.39
C PRO A 35 -19.52 -20.51 15.52
N GLY A 36 -19.24 -19.21 15.69
CA GLY A 36 -17.94 -18.63 15.35
C GLY A 36 -17.77 -18.05 13.94
N LEU A 37 -18.82 -17.54 13.28
CA LEU A 37 -18.65 -16.68 12.10
C LEU A 37 -18.57 -15.20 12.49
N THR A 38 -17.49 -14.53 12.11
CA THR A 38 -17.37 -13.07 12.11
C THR A 38 -17.37 -12.56 10.68
N VAL A 39 -18.14 -11.50 10.40
CA VAL A 39 -18.22 -10.87 9.08
C VAL A 39 -17.64 -9.47 9.15
N TYR A 40 -16.72 -9.15 8.23
CA TYR A 40 -16.25 -7.80 7.95
C TYR A 40 -16.75 -7.33 6.58
N THR A 41 -17.04 -6.04 6.45
CA THR A 41 -17.51 -5.43 5.19
C THR A 41 -16.69 -4.18 4.87
N GLN A 42 -16.37 -3.96 3.60
CA GLN A 42 -15.39 -2.94 3.17
C GLN A 42 -16.01 -1.61 2.70
N ASP A 43 -17.20 -1.63 2.11
CA ASP A 43 -17.77 -0.51 1.35
C ASP A 43 -19.11 0.00 1.92
N ASP A 44 -19.92 -0.89 2.48
CA ASP A 44 -21.23 -0.56 3.02
C ASP A 44 -21.40 -1.13 4.43
N PRO A 45 -21.52 -0.28 5.48
CA PRO A 45 -21.71 -0.72 6.86
C PRO A 45 -23.03 -1.47 7.11
N SER A 46 -23.99 -1.38 6.18
CA SER A 46 -25.27 -2.11 6.24
C SER A 46 -25.24 -3.46 5.53
N PHE A 47 -24.11 -3.83 4.92
CA PHE A 47 -23.97 -5.07 4.16
C PHE A 47 -23.09 -6.10 4.88
N PRO A 48 -23.48 -7.39 4.86
CA PRO A 48 -24.84 -7.87 4.66
C PRO A 48 -25.78 -7.34 5.76
N ALA A 49 -27.07 -7.25 5.46
CA ALA A 49 -28.06 -6.87 6.47
C ALA A 49 -28.14 -7.92 7.60
N GLU A 50 -27.97 -9.20 7.25
CA GLU A 50 -27.88 -10.33 8.16
C GLU A 50 -26.97 -11.41 7.54
N PRO A 51 -26.01 -12.00 8.28
CA PRO A 51 -25.66 -11.71 9.68
C PRO A 51 -25.03 -10.31 9.86
N ALA A 52 -24.99 -9.81 11.09
CA ALA A 52 -24.37 -8.50 11.37
C ALA A 52 -22.88 -8.52 10.99
N ALA A 53 -22.42 -7.44 10.35
CA ALA A 53 -21.04 -7.27 9.95
C ALA A 53 -20.39 -6.10 10.68
N THR A 54 -19.08 -6.22 10.89
CA THR A 54 -18.23 -5.12 11.36
C THR A 54 -17.75 -4.33 10.15
N PHE A 55 -17.96 -3.02 10.15
CA PHE A 55 -17.49 -2.17 9.06
C PHE A 55 -15.99 -1.91 9.21
N ASP A 56 -15.23 -2.31 8.20
CA ASP A 56 -13.79 -2.08 8.08
C ASP A 56 -13.54 -0.71 7.45
N GLU A 57 -13.99 0.35 8.13
CA GLU A 57 -14.11 1.73 7.61
C GLU A 57 -12.79 2.25 7.01
N ASP A 58 -11.68 2.03 7.70
CA ASP A 58 -10.35 2.47 7.28
C ASP A 58 -9.58 1.37 6.53
N LEU A 59 -10.21 0.23 6.27
CA LEU A 59 -9.64 -0.98 5.70
C LEU A 59 -8.47 -1.57 6.50
N ALA A 60 -8.34 -1.26 7.80
CA ALA A 60 -7.25 -1.77 8.61
C ALA A 60 -7.23 -3.30 8.67
N VAL A 61 -8.40 -3.95 8.81
CA VAL A 61 -8.47 -5.41 8.86
C VAL A 61 -8.08 -5.98 7.49
N SER A 62 -8.68 -5.46 6.42
CA SER A 62 -8.42 -5.93 5.06
C SER A 62 -6.97 -5.71 4.61
N TRP A 63 -6.33 -4.63 5.03
CA TRP A 63 -4.93 -4.32 4.72
C TRP A 63 -3.98 -5.19 5.53
N HIS A 64 -4.13 -5.24 6.85
CA HIS A 64 -3.18 -5.94 7.73
C HIS A 64 -3.21 -7.46 7.57
N HIS A 65 -4.34 -8.02 7.14
CA HIS A 65 -4.49 -9.46 6.88
C HIS A 65 -4.36 -9.83 5.39
N GLU A 66 -3.84 -8.90 4.57
CA GLU A 66 -3.52 -9.13 3.16
C GLU A 66 -4.72 -9.71 2.38
N ILE A 67 -5.89 -9.09 2.56
CA ILE A 67 -7.11 -9.49 1.84
C ILE A 67 -7.04 -8.92 0.44
N GLU A 68 -6.65 -9.72 -0.55
CA GLU A 68 -6.56 -9.28 -1.95
C GLU A 68 -7.86 -9.45 -2.73
N THR A 69 -8.70 -10.40 -2.31
CA THR A 69 -9.94 -10.78 -2.99
C THR A 69 -11.10 -10.82 -2.01
N VAL A 70 -12.31 -10.56 -2.47
CA VAL A 70 -13.55 -10.76 -1.69
C VAL A 70 -14.59 -11.55 -2.51
N PRO A 71 -15.37 -12.45 -1.90
CA PRO A 71 -15.28 -12.84 -0.50
C PRO A 71 -13.99 -13.62 -0.21
N THR A 72 -13.39 -13.39 0.96
CA THR A 72 -12.32 -14.24 1.51
C THR A 72 -12.79 -14.80 2.83
N LEU A 73 -12.68 -16.12 3.01
CA LEU A 73 -13.02 -16.82 4.24
C LEU A 73 -11.73 -17.36 4.86
N LEU A 74 -11.51 -17.00 6.12
CA LEU A 74 -10.35 -17.34 6.93
C LEU A 74 -10.76 -18.28 8.06
N ARG A 75 -9.83 -19.14 8.46
CA ARG A 75 -9.86 -19.87 9.74
C ARG A 75 -8.81 -19.27 10.66
N VAL A 76 -9.24 -18.89 11.85
CA VAL A 76 -8.42 -18.26 12.88
C VAL A 76 -8.42 -19.15 14.13
N VAL A 77 -7.22 -19.44 14.64
CA VAL A 77 -7.00 -20.21 15.88
C VAL A 77 -5.95 -19.48 16.71
N ASP A 78 -6.28 -19.21 17.98
CA ASP A 78 -5.46 -18.42 18.90
C ASP A 78 -5.07 -17.03 18.33
N GLY A 79 -6.01 -16.41 17.60
CA GLY A 79 -5.83 -15.10 16.95
C GLY A 79 -4.93 -15.12 15.71
N VAL A 80 -4.50 -16.30 15.24
CA VAL A 80 -3.63 -16.47 14.08
C VAL A 80 -4.41 -17.13 12.95
N GLU A 81 -4.29 -16.58 11.75
CA GLU A 81 -4.82 -17.23 10.55
C GLU A 81 -4.07 -18.54 10.26
N THR A 82 -4.83 -19.63 10.12
CA THR A 82 -4.29 -20.97 9.80
C THR A 82 -4.58 -21.42 8.38
N GLU A 83 -5.66 -20.91 7.77
CA GLU A 83 -6.15 -21.34 6.46
C GLU A 83 -7.02 -20.25 5.85
N ARG A 84 -7.01 -20.10 4.51
CA ARG A 84 -7.87 -19.17 3.77
C ARG A 84 -8.37 -19.76 2.46
N ILE A 85 -9.58 -19.37 2.06
CA ILE A 85 -10.15 -19.63 0.73
C ILE A 85 -10.77 -18.35 0.16
N VAL A 86 -10.81 -18.22 -1.16
CA VAL A 86 -11.24 -17.00 -1.86
C VAL A 86 -12.33 -17.27 -2.90
N GLY A 87 -13.21 -16.30 -3.09
CA GLY A 87 -14.37 -16.46 -3.95
C GLY A 87 -15.38 -17.45 -3.37
N TRP A 88 -16.24 -17.98 -4.24
CA TRP A 88 -17.25 -18.94 -3.88
C TRP A 88 -17.05 -20.22 -4.69
N LEU A 89 -16.79 -21.33 -4.00
CA LEU A 89 -16.88 -22.67 -4.55
C LEU A 89 -17.52 -23.55 -3.49
N ARG A 90 -18.73 -24.04 -3.75
CA ARG A 90 -19.57 -24.72 -2.75
C ARG A 90 -18.80 -25.83 -2.04
N THR A 91 -18.21 -26.75 -2.81
CA THR A 91 -17.51 -27.91 -2.25
C THR A 91 -16.31 -27.53 -1.39
N GLU A 92 -15.61 -26.45 -1.74
CA GLU A 92 -14.47 -25.94 -0.97
C GLU A 92 -14.94 -25.29 0.33
N TRP A 93 -16.02 -24.50 0.28
CA TRP A 93 -16.63 -23.91 1.47
C TRP A 93 -17.21 -24.98 2.41
N GLU A 94 -17.85 -26.02 1.88
CA GLU A 94 -18.36 -27.14 2.69
C GLU A 94 -17.19 -27.90 3.36
N GLN A 95 -16.13 -28.21 2.61
CA GLN A 95 -14.93 -28.86 3.14
C GLN A 95 -14.24 -28.00 4.20
N PHE A 96 -14.10 -26.70 3.94
CA PHE A 96 -13.46 -25.75 4.83
C PHE A 96 -14.30 -25.59 6.10
N THR A 97 -15.59 -25.29 5.99
CA THR A 97 -16.41 -25.02 7.17
C THR A 97 -16.83 -26.28 7.92
N GLY A 98 -16.79 -27.45 7.29
CA GLY A 98 -17.35 -28.70 7.82
C GLY A 98 -18.88 -28.71 7.83
N VAL A 99 -19.52 -27.79 7.11
CA VAL A 99 -20.98 -27.66 7.02
C VAL A 99 -21.43 -28.09 5.63
N ASP A 100 -22.26 -29.12 5.55
CA ASP A 100 -22.83 -29.60 4.28
C ASP A 100 -24.07 -28.81 3.85
N GLY A 101 -24.38 -28.85 2.55
CA GLY A 101 -25.63 -28.30 2.01
C GLY A 101 -25.63 -26.78 1.89
N LEU A 102 -24.45 -26.17 1.77
CA LEU A 102 -24.32 -24.72 1.69
C LEU A 102 -24.86 -24.20 0.36
N GLY A 103 -25.63 -23.10 0.43
CA GLY A 103 -26.05 -22.35 -0.74
C GLY A 103 -26.96 -23.13 -1.69
N ASP A 104 -27.95 -23.87 -1.17
CA ASP A 104 -28.93 -24.55 -2.02
C ASP A 104 -29.56 -23.60 -3.05
N GLY A 105 -29.66 -24.06 -4.30
CA GLY A 105 -30.10 -23.23 -5.44
C GLY A 105 -29.10 -22.17 -5.95
N LEU A 106 -27.97 -21.95 -5.29
CA LEU A 106 -26.92 -21.04 -5.78
C LEU A 106 -26.01 -21.71 -6.83
N PRO A 107 -25.39 -20.94 -7.75
CA PRO A 107 -24.33 -21.44 -8.62
C PRO A 107 -23.25 -22.17 -7.81
N ALA A 108 -22.72 -23.28 -8.34
CA ALA A 108 -21.71 -24.06 -7.63
C ALA A 108 -20.40 -23.28 -7.40
N MET A 109 -20.08 -22.34 -8.29
CA MET A 109 -18.88 -21.52 -8.22
C MET A 109 -19.13 -20.11 -8.76
N ARG A 110 -18.51 -19.11 -8.14
CA ARG A 110 -18.33 -17.75 -8.67
C ARG A 110 -16.95 -17.21 -8.25
N PRO A 111 -16.21 -16.58 -9.17
CA PRO A 111 -14.94 -15.95 -8.81
C PRO A 111 -15.17 -14.78 -7.85
N GLY A 112 -14.19 -14.49 -7.00
CA GLY A 112 -14.17 -13.27 -6.22
C GLY A 112 -13.87 -12.04 -7.07
N CYS A 113 -13.90 -10.87 -6.45
CA CYS A 113 -13.50 -9.59 -7.02
C CYS A 113 -12.37 -8.98 -6.17
N GLY A 114 -11.61 -8.03 -6.72
CA GLY A 114 -10.52 -7.37 -5.98
C GLY A 114 -11.03 -6.68 -4.72
N SER A 115 -10.32 -6.87 -3.60
CA SER A 115 -10.56 -6.19 -2.33
C SER A 115 -10.31 -4.68 -2.45
N MET A 116 -11.02 -3.87 -1.67
CA MET A 116 -10.74 -2.42 -1.63
C MET A 116 -9.35 -2.09 -1.05
N SER A 117 -8.73 -3.00 -0.29
CA SER A 117 -7.39 -2.79 0.28
C SER A 117 -6.26 -2.90 -0.73
N VAL A 118 -6.54 -3.45 -1.92
CA VAL A 118 -5.58 -3.56 -3.04
C VAL A 118 -6.02 -2.75 -4.26
N ASP A 119 -7.02 -1.87 -4.09
CA ASP A 119 -7.46 -0.96 -5.13
C ASP A 119 -6.30 -0.02 -5.52
N PRO A 120 -5.88 0.05 -6.81
CA PRO A 120 -4.80 0.94 -7.24
C PRO A 120 -5.00 2.40 -6.85
N ASP A 121 -6.24 2.87 -6.75
CA ASP A 121 -6.55 4.26 -6.39
C ASP A 121 -6.41 4.51 -4.88
N ARG A 122 -6.35 3.45 -4.06
CA ARG A 122 -6.28 3.52 -2.58
C ARG A 122 -5.01 2.92 -1.98
N ALA A 123 -4.32 2.05 -2.72
CA ALA A 123 -3.19 1.27 -2.21
C ALA A 123 -2.11 2.15 -1.58
N ASP A 124 -1.78 3.27 -2.24
CA ASP A 124 -0.79 4.22 -1.75
C ASP A 124 -1.25 4.90 -0.44
N GLU A 125 -2.50 5.38 -0.38
CA GLU A 125 -3.07 5.99 0.83
C GLU A 125 -3.08 5.01 2.01
N LEU A 126 -3.47 3.75 1.74
CA LEU A 126 -3.53 2.70 2.76
C LEU A 126 -2.13 2.29 3.22
N ALA A 127 -1.14 2.26 2.33
CA ALA A 127 0.25 2.01 2.71
C ALA A 127 0.77 3.09 3.66
N VAL A 128 0.46 4.37 3.40
CA VAL A 128 0.79 5.48 4.33
C VAL A 128 0.07 5.30 5.67
N ARG A 129 -1.23 5.01 5.63
CA ARG A 129 -2.07 4.93 6.84
C ARG A 129 -1.67 3.75 7.75
N HIS A 130 -1.44 2.58 7.17
CA HIS A 130 -1.32 1.33 7.93
C HIS A 130 0.10 0.80 8.03
N GLY A 131 0.93 1.04 6.99
CA GLY A 131 2.31 0.53 6.89
C GLY A 131 3.28 1.11 7.92
N GLY A 132 2.92 2.23 8.56
CA GLY A 132 3.81 2.95 9.46
C GLY A 132 4.94 3.67 8.71
N SER A 133 5.42 4.77 9.25
CA SER A 133 6.40 5.57 8.51
C SER A 133 7.81 5.00 8.63
N VAL A 134 8.27 4.35 7.56
CA VAL A 134 9.69 4.01 7.36
C VAL A 134 10.52 5.24 6.94
N LEU A 135 9.85 6.35 6.61
CA LEU A 135 10.49 7.56 6.13
C LEU A 135 11.01 8.42 7.29
N ARG A 136 12.24 8.91 7.16
CA ARG A 136 12.95 9.72 8.17
C ARG A 136 13.06 11.20 7.78
N SER A 137 12.84 11.53 6.52
CA SER A 137 12.97 12.91 6.03
C SER A 137 11.93 13.81 6.70
N ARG A 138 12.33 15.08 6.90
CA ARG A 138 11.46 16.08 7.51
C ARG A 138 10.23 16.30 6.64
N ARG A 139 9.05 16.18 7.25
CA ARG A 139 7.77 16.57 6.63
C ARG A 139 7.61 18.08 6.63
N ILE A 140 7.01 18.60 5.56
CA ILE A 140 6.74 20.00 5.39
C ILE A 140 5.23 20.13 5.24
N GLU A 141 4.59 20.73 6.24
CA GLU A 141 3.16 21.01 6.20
C GLU A 141 2.90 22.09 5.15
N VAL A 142 1.89 21.85 4.32
CA VAL A 142 1.37 22.78 3.32
C VAL A 142 -0.05 23.14 3.72
N ALA A 143 -0.40 24.42 3.68
CA ALA A 143 -1.76 24.83 4.00
C ALA A 143 -2.72 24.42 2.88
N ASP A 144 -3.96 24.05 3.21
CA ASP A 144 -4.96 23.60 2.22
C ASP A 144 -5.19 24.57 1.05
N ALA A 145 -4.96 25.87 1.27
CA ALA A 145 -5.12 26.93 0.26
C ALA A 145 -3.84 27.26 -0.52
N GLU A 146 -2.71 26.63 -0.19
CA GLU A 146 -1.42 26.86 -0.83
C GLU A 146 -1.22 25.88 -1.99
N ASP A 147 -0.80 26.40 -3.15
CA ASP A 147 -0.43 25.55 -4.28
C ASP A 147 0.96 24.96 -4.02
N GLU A 148 1.03 23.63 -3.89
CA GLU A 148 2.26 22.92 -3.57
C GLU A 148 3.36 23.16 -4.62
N ILE A 149 3.01 23.20 -5.90
CA ILE A 149 3.98 23.35 -7.00
C ILE A 149 4.57 24.76 -6.96
N GLU A 150 3.73 25.79 -6.81
CA GLU A 150 4.17 27.18 -6.68
C GLU A 150 4.98 27.40 -5.39
N MET A 151 4.61 26.75 -4.29
CA MET A 151 5.38 26.78 -3.04
C MET A 151 6.79 26.20 -3.26
N MET A 152 6.90 25.02 -3.88
CA MET A 152 8.18 24.37 -4.17
C MET A 152 9.04 25.21 -5.10
N PHE A 153 8.44 25.82 -6.13
CA PHE A 153 9.10 26.77 -7.02
C PHE A 153 9.62 28.00 -6.26
N THR A 154 8.77 28.63 -5.44
CA THR A 154 9.11 29.83 -4.66
C THR A 154 10.24 29.56 -3.65
N ARG A 155 10.30 28.34 -3.11
CA ARG A 155 11.37 27.91 -2.19
C ARG A 155 12.66 27.47 -2.90
N GLY A 156 12.68 27.49 -4.23
CA GLY A 156 13.85 27.14 -5.04
C GLY A 156 14.20 25.65 -5.02
N TRP A 157 13.20 24.78 -4.86
CA TRP A 157 13.41 23.32 -4.86
C TRP A 157 13.33 22.70 -6.25
N SER A 158 13.00 23.49 -7.28
CA SER A 158 13.07 23.06 -8.67
C SER A 158 14.22 23.73 -9.40
N ASP A 159 14.56 23.16 -10.55
CA ASP A 159 15.51 23.68 -11.54
C ASP A 159 14.93 24.80 -12.41
N GLY A 160 13.75 25.31 -12.06
CA GLY A 160 12.97 26.23 -12.88
C GLY A 160 11.84 25.55 -13.67
N LEU A 161 11.78 24.22 -13.70
CA LEU A 161 10.65 23.46 -14.23
C LEU A 161 9.64 23.09 -13.12
N PRO A 162 8.39 22.74 -13.48
CA PRO A 162 7.45 22.15 -12.53
C PRO A 162 7.96 20.82 -11.98
N VAL A 163 7.82 20.62 -10.68
CA VAL A 163 8.16 19.37 -9.98
C VAL A 163 6.91 18.70 -9.44
N VAL A 164 6.97 17.38 -9.28
CA VAL A 164 5.90 16.62 -8.61
C VAL A 164 6.09 16.70 -7.09
N PRO A 165 5.10 17.11 -6.30
CA PRO A 165 5.22 17.13 -4.85
C PRO A 165 5.48 15.72 -4.30
N PRO A 166 6.58 15.49 -3.54
CA PRO A 166 6.97 14.17 -3.05
C PRO A 166 6.18 13.81 -1.79
N THR A 167 4.88 13.55 -1.95
CA THR A 167 4.02 13.07 -0.86
C THR A 167 4.51 11.71 -0.33
N GLU A 168 4.19 11.39 0.93
CA GLU A 168 4.61 10.13 1.56
C GLU A 168 4.21 8.91 0.72
N ALA A 169 2.98 8.91 0.20
CA ALA A 169 2.47 7.92 -0.74
C ALA A 169 3.39 7.72 -1.96
N ARG A 170 3.73 8.80 -2.66
CA ARG A 170 4.57 8.75 -3.88
C ARG A 170 5.99 8.29 -3.57
N VAL A 171 6.54 8.69 -2.42
CA VAL A 171 7.88 8.27 -1.99
C VAL A 171 7.90 6.78 -1.63
N LEU A 172 6.89 6.26 -0.93
CA LEU A 172 6.77 4.83 -0.65
C LEU A 172 6.62 4.02 -1.94
N ALA A 173 5.77 4.47 -2.87
CA ALA A 173 5.63 3.84 -4.20
C ALA A 173 6.96 3.84 -4.97
N MET A 174 7.70 4.96 -4.96
CA MET A 174 9.04 5.07 -5.55
C MET A 174 10.03 4.07 -4.93
N LEU A 175 10.03 3.93 -3.61
CA LEU A 175 10.89 2.99 -2.88
C LEU A 175 10.59 1.52 -3.23
N GLY A 176 9.36 1.19 -3.64
CA GLY A 176 9.02 -0.14 -4.17
C GLY A 176 9.84 -0.57 -5.40
N GLY A 177 10.50 0.39 -6.07
CA GLY A 177 11.40 0.13 -7.19
C GLY A 177 12.77 -0.46 -6.80
N THR A 178 13.10 -0.53 -5.51
CA THR A 178 14.40 -1.02 -5.03
C THR A 178 14.23 -1.96 -3.84
N THR A 179 15.22 -2.85 -3.65
CA THR A 179 15.32 -3.71 -2.46
C THR A 179 16.23 -3.12 -1.37
N ARG A 180 16.90 -1.99 -1.65
CA ARG A 180 17.77 -1.33 -0.67
C ARG A 180 16.92 -0.64 0.41
N PRO A 181 17.34 -0.67 1.68
CA PRO A 181 16.58 -0.04 2.75
C PRO A 181 16.60 1.49 2.58
N PRO A 182 15.51 2.21 2.96
CA PRO A 182 15.38 3.65 2.75
C PRO A 182 16.49 4.48 3.43
N ASP A 183 17.03 3.99 4.54
CA ASP A 183 18.07 4.66 5.30
C ASP A 183 19.50 4.30 4.90
N ALA A 184 19.69 3.39 3.93
CA ALA A 184 21.03 3.14 3.38
C ALA A 184 21.57 4.41 2.72
N VAL A 185 22.80 4.77 3.07
CA VAL A 185 23.55 5.84 2.40
C VAL A 185 23.92 5.36 0.99
N VAL A 186 23.60 6.20 0.01
CA VAL A 186 23.94 6.01 -1.41
C VAL A 186 25.30 6.65 -1.68
N ALA A 187 25.45 7.92 -1.31
CA ALA A 187 26.70 8.65 -1.44
C ALA A 187 26.77 9.83 -0.47
N THR A 188 27.96 10.39 -0.30
CA THR A 188 28.15 11.72 0.31
C THR A 188 28.22 12.74 -0.83
N VAL A 189 27.20 13.59 -0.96
CA VAL A 189 27.00 14.39 -2.18
C VAL A 189 27.63 15.78 -2.04
N PRO A 190 28.58 16.18 -2.92
CA PRO A 190 29.11 17.54 -2.97
C PRO A 190 28.06 18.58 -3.42
N PRO A 191 28.23 19.88 -3.14
CA PRO A 191 29.37 20.48 -2.44
C PRO A 191 29.28 20.39 -0.91
N ASP A 192 28.08 20.19 -0.36
CA ASP A 192 27.85 20.23 1.09
C ASP A 192 28.36 18.98 1.82
N LEU A 193 28.70 17.92 1.08
CA LEU A 193 29.23 16.66 1.60
C LEU A 193 28.32 16.04 2.66
N VAL A 194 27.01 16.04 2.38
CA VAL A 194 25.99 15.44 3.24
C VAL A 194 25.65 14.04 2.73
N GLU A 195 25.44 13.11 3.65
CA GLU A 195 24.95 11.77 3.31
C GLU A 195 23.58 11.83 2.64
N CYS A 196 23.53 11.33 1.41
CA CYS A 196 22.32 11.14 0.64
C CYS A 196 21.89 9.68 0.75
N THR A 197 20.73 9.44 1.37
CA THR A 197 20.17 8.09 1.55
C THR A 197 19.30 7.70 0.37
N VAL A 198 18.93 6.41 0.28
CA VAL A 198 17.98 5.90 -0.72
C VAL A 198 16.67 6.68 -0.67
N GLU A 199 16.16 6.99 0.52
CA GLU A 199 14.96 7.83 0.71
C GLU A 199 15.12 9.23 0.09
N LYS A 200 16.26 9.90 0.31
CA LYS A 200 16.51 11.24 -0.26
C LYS A 200 16.60 11.20 -1.78
N VAL A 201 17.23 10.17 -2.34
CA VAL A 201 17.26 9.96 -3.79
C VAL A 201 15.85 9.68 -4.32
N ALA A 202 15.05 8.87 -3.63
CA ALA A 202 13.67 8.61 -3.99
C ALA A 202 12.80 9.88 -3.99
N ILE A 203 12.97 10.75 -2.99
CA ILE A 203 12.30 12.06 -2.94
C ILE A 203 12.63 12.89 -4.18
N ALA A 204 13.92 13.03 -4.51
CA ALA A 204 14.36 13.77 -5.70
C ALA A 204 13.84 13.12 -7.00
N ALA A 205 13.83 11.78 -7.08
CA ALA A 205 13.30 11.05 -8.21
C ALA A 205 11.79 11.27 -8.39
N VAL A 206 11.02 11.30 -7.30
CA VAL A 206 9.59 11.65 -7.35
C VAL A 206 9.44 13.08 -7.85
N MET A 207 10.19 14.03 -7.29
CA MET A 207 10.16 15.44 -7.73
C MET A 207 10.40 15.59 -9.24
N ALA A 208 11.31 14.79 -9.78
CA ALA A 208 11.63 14.74 -11.21
C ALA A 208 10.60 13.96 -12.07
N GLY A 209 9.53 13.41 -11.47
CA GLY A 209 8.53 12.61 -12.19
C GLY A 209 9.04 11.23 -12.66
N CYS A 210 10.08 10.70 -11.99
CA CYS A 210 10.67 9.41 -12.31
C CYS A 210 9.67 8.25 -12.06
N ARG A 211 9.85 7.13 -12.77
CA ARG A 211 9.10 5.90 -12.51
C ARG A 211 9.84 5.03 -11.50
N PRO A 212 9.16 4.32 -10.58
CA PRO A 212 9.80 3.47 -9.57
C PRO A 212 10.78 2.45 -10.16
N GLU A 213 10.44 1.82 -11.28
CA GLU A 213 11.28 0.86 -12.00
C GLU A 213 12.64 1.42 -12.47
N TYR A 214 12.79 2.75 -12.50
CA TYR A 214 14.04 3.42 -12.86
C TYR A 214 14.90 3.79 -11.64
N LEU A 215 14.35 3.73 -10.42
CA LEU A 215 15.07 4.10 -9.20
C LEU A 215 16.41 3.36 -9.03
N PRO A 216 16.56 2.04 -9.31
CA PRO A 216 17.86 1.38 -9.22
C PRO A 216 18.94 2.01 -10.10
N TRP A 217 18.56 2.49 -11.28
CA TRP A 217 19.46 3.19 -12.20
C TRP A 217 19.81 4.59 -11.69
N VAL A 218 18.83 5.32 -11.13
CA VAL A 218 19.07 6.62 -10.50
C VAL A 218 20.05 6.48 -9.33
N LEU A 219 19.86 5.48 -8.45
CA LEU A 219 20.76 5.20 -7.34
C LEU A 219 22.19 4.92 -7.83
N THR A 220 22.32 4.09 -8.86
CA THR A 220 23.61 3.77 -9.48
C THR A 220 24.27 5.01 -10.10
N ALA A 221 23.48 5.88 -10.75
CA ALA A 221 23.96 7.12 -11.33
C ALA A 221 24.48 8.09 -10.27
N VAL A 222 23.78 8.23 -9.14
CA VAL A 222 24.22 9.04 -8.00
C VAL A 222 25.53 8.50 -7.43
N GLU A 223 25.66 7.19 -7.24
CA GLU A 223 26.90 6.55 -6.78
C GLU A 223 28.06 6.78 -7.74
N ALA A 224 27.84 6.61 -9.04
CA ALA A 224 28.85 6.84 -10.07
C ALA A 224 29.27 8.31 -10.14
N ALA A 225 28.32 9.24 -10.04
CA ALA A 225 28.59 10.66 -10.06
C ALA A 225 29.34 11.14 -8.82
N CYS A 226 29.13 10.50 -7.67
CA CYS A 226 29.76 10.89 -6.40
C CYS A 226 31.02 10.10 -6.04
N ASN A 227 31.52 9.24 -6.94
CA ASN A 227 32.76 8.52 -6.68
C ASN A 227 33.99 9.43 -6.84
N ASP A 228 35.09 9.04 -6.18
CA ASP A 228 36.33 9.82 -6.15
C ASP A 228 36.99 9.95 -7.54
N GLU A 229 36.81 8.95 -8.43
CA GLU A 229 37.39 8.96 -9.78
C GLU A 229 36.72 10.00 -10.69
N PHE A 230 35.41 10.17 -10.57
CA PHE A 230 34.65 11.22 -11.28
C PHE A 230 34.92 12.61 -10.69
N ASN A 231 35.19 12.68 -9.37
CA ASN A 231 35.57 13.90 -8.66
C ASN A 231 34.57 15.07 -8.86
N MET A 232 33.29 14.82 -8.57
CA MET A 232 32.23 15.82 -8.66
C MET A 232 32.53 17.09 -7.86
N HIS A 233 33.18 16.97 -6.71
CA HIS A 233 33.56 18.13 -5.90
C HIS A 233 34.47 19.09 -6.68
N GLY A 234 35.48 18.57 -7.39
CA GLY A 234 36.36 19.38 -8.24
C GLY A 234 35.63 20.04 -9.42
N LEU A 235 34.65 19.33 -10.01
CA LEU A 235 33.81 19.87 -11.08
C LEU A 235 32.94 21.04 -10.60
N LEU A 236 32.31 20.91 -9.43
CA LEU A 236 31.42 21.94 -8.87
C LEU A 236 32.16 23.15 -8.27
N ALA A 237 33.36 22.94 -7.73
CA ALA A 237 34.13 24.01 -7.06
C ALA A 237 34.87 24.96 -8.02
N THR A 238 34.95 24.62 -9.31
CA THR A 238 35.70 25.39 -10.32
C THR A 238 34.75 25.99 -11.37
N THR A 239 35.14 27.08 -12.03
CA THR A 239 34.33 27.76 -13.07
C THR A 239 34.27 26.97 -14.40
N MET A 240 34.12 25.65 -14.33
CA MET A 240 33.97 24.82 -15.53
C MET A 240 32.61 25.08 -16.21
N PRO A 241 32.53 24.95 -17.54
CA PRO A 241 31.28 25.16 -18.30
C PRO A 241 30.21 24.08 -18.05
N VAL A 242 30.48 23.11 -17.18
CA VAL A 242 29.55 22.02 -16.84
C VAL A 242 28.65 22.34 -15.64
N GLY A 243 28.83 23.51 -15.02
CA GLY A 243 28.00 24.01 -13.91
C GLY A 243 26.97 25.06 -14.36
N PRO A 244 25.79 25.12 -13.71
CA PRO A 244 25.36 24.25 -12.61
C PRO A 244 24.91 22.87 -13.12
N VAL A 245 25.29 21.82 -12.41
CA VAL A 245 24.60 20.53 -12.47
C VAL A 245 23.36 20.73 -11.61
N VAL A 246 22.19 20.77 -12.23
CA VAL A 246 20.90 20.93 -11.55
C VAL A 246 20.21 19.59 -11.43
#